data_AF-A0A7Y1YIW5-F1
#
_entry.id   AF-A0A7Y1YIW5-F1
#
_cell.length_a   1.000
_cell.length_b   1.000
_cell.length_c   1.000
_cell.angle_alpha   90.00
_cell.angle_beta   90.00
_cell.angle_gamma   90.00
#
_symmetry.space_group_name_H-M   'P 1'
#
loop_
_entity.id
_entity.type
_entity.pdbx_description
1 polymer ?
#
loop_
_entity_poly.entity_id
_entity_poly.type
_entity_poly.pdbx_seq_one_letter_code
_entity_poly.pdbx_strand_id
1 'polypeptide(L)'
;AHKRVHKLKTNYPELEFVAINARKTSPKNWREVLKKHRFPMENEYRFADPYSARRQLVLSRLNKVMLIDGSGHIVNAHANMSDTNFEEQLLGLLNQEVQ
;
A
#
# COMPACT_ATOMS: atom_id res chain seq x y z
N ALA A 1 -8.37 4.71 -2.63
CA ALA A 1 -7.10 4.31 -2.00
C ALA A 1 -6.34 5.54 -1.48
N HIS A 2 -5.69 6.34 -2.34
CA HIS A 2 -4.84 7.48 -1.93
C HIS A 2 -5.42 8.43 -0.88
N LYS A 3 -6.70 8.84 -1.01
CA LYS A 3 -7.34 9.71 0.00
C LYS A 3 -7.42 9.06 1.40
N ARG A 4 -7.68 7.75 1.48
CA ARG A 4 -7.75 7.01 2.75
C ARG A 4 -6.35 6.86 3.33
N VAL A 5 -5.37 6.48 2.51
CA VAL A 5 -3.96 6.37 2.92
C VAL A 5 -3.43 7.70 3.42
N HIS A 6 -3.79 8.83 2.77
CA HIS A 6 -3.36 10.15 3.23
C HIS A 6 -3.84 10.45 4.65
N LYS A 7 -5.10 10.13 4.97
CA LYS A 7 -5.62 10.26 6.34
C LYS A 7 -4.89 9.34 7.33
N LEU A 8 -4.64 8.10 6.94
CA LEU A 8 -3.92 7.14 7.79
C LEU A 8 -2.48 7.58 8.05
N LYS A 9 -1.76 8.10 7.05
CA LYS A 9 -0.43 8.69 7.23
C LYS A 9 -0.41 9.83 8.26
N THR A 10 -1.47 10.64 8.32
CA THR A 10 -1.59 11.70 9.33
C THR A 10 -1.84 11.14 10.73
N ASN A 11 -2.61 10.07 10.84
CA ASN A 11 -2.98 9.47 12.12
C ASN A 11 -1.92 8.52 12.68
N TYR A 12 -1.10 7.91 11.81
CA TYR A 12 -0.09 6.90 12.14
C TYR A 12 1.24 7.27 11.45
N PRO A 13 1.90 8.37 11.87
CA PRO A 13 3.14 8.82 11.24
C PRO A 13 4.32 7.85 11.44
N GLU A 14 4.21 6.91 12.39
CA GLU A 14 5.20 5.85 12.64
C GLU A 14 5.16 4.74 11.58
N LEU A 15 4.06 4.65 10.82
CA LEU A 15 3.90 3.64 9.78
C LEU A 15 4.34 4.16 8.41
N GLU A 16 5.15 3.35 7.74
CA GLU A 16 5.45 3.56 6.33
C GLU A 16 4.35 2.99 5.44
N PHE A 17 3.80 3.82 4.54
CA PHE A 17 2.85 3.37 3.53
C PHE A 17 3.50 3.41 2.15
N VAL A 18 3.64 2.23 1.55
CA VAL A 18 4.17 2.02 0.21
C VAL A 18 3.05 1.67 -0.77
N ALA A 19 2.96 2.40 -1.87
CA ALA A 19 2.01 2.14 -2.94
C ALA A 19 2.73 1.54 -4.15
N ILE A 20 2.26 0.39 -4.64
CA ILE A 20 2.83 -0.27 -5.82
C ILE A 20 1.76 -0.39 -6.91
N ASN A 21 2.00 0.28 -8.04
CA ASN A 21 1.17 0.16 -9.21
C ASN A 21 1.41 -1.18 -9.93
N ALA A 22 0.37 -2.01 -9.99
CA ALA A 22 0.36 -3.30 -10.68
C ALA A 22 -0.48 -3.30 -11.97
N ARG A 23 -0.75 -2.12 -12.55
CA ARG A 23 -1.45 -2.00 -13.83
C ARG A 23 -0.46 -2.00 -14.98
N LYS A 24 -0.91 -2.53 -16.12
CA LYS A 24 -0.25 -2.43 -17.43
C LYS A 24 -0.49 -1.03 -18.01
N THR A 25 -0.03 0.01 -17.32
CA THR A 25 -0.01 1.38 -17.84
C THR A 25 1.44 1.79 -18.11
N SER A 26 1.65 2.68 -19.07
CA SER A 26 2.97 3.27 -19.31
C SER A 26 3.43 4.04 -18.06
N PRO A 27 4.74 4.11 -17.79
CA PRO A 27 5.27 4.93 -16.68
C PRO A 27 4.88 6.40 -16.80
N LYS A 28 4.78 6.93 -18.03
CA LYS A 28 4.36 8.31 -18.30
C LYS A 28 2.93 8.55 -17.83
N ASN A 29 1.98 7.70 -18.26
CA ASN A 29 0.57 7.87 -17.92
C ASN A 29 0.32 7.76 -16.41
N TRP A 30 1.01 6.84 -15.73
CA TRP A 30 0.88 6.71 -14.27
C TRP A 30 1.38 7.97 -13.54
N ARG A 31 2.55 8.49 -13.90
CA ARG A 31 3.07 9.73 -13.30
C ARG A 31 2.19 10.93 -13.59
N GLU A 32 1.60 11.02 -14.78
CA GLU A 32 0.64 12.07 -15.13
C GLU A 32 -0.62 12.02 -14.25
N VAL A 33 -1.13 10.82 -13.96
CA VAL A 33 -2.25 10.64 -13.02
C VAL A 33 -1.88 11.12 -11.62
N LEU A 34 -0.71 10.72 -11.10
CA LEU A 34 -0.25 11.17 -9.78
C LEU A 34 -0.13 12.70 -9.73
N LYS A 35 0.49 13.32 -10.74
CA LYS A 35 0.62 14.79 -10.85
C LYS A 35 -0.73 15.49 -10.93
N LYS A 36 -1.63 15.01 -11.79
CA LYS A 36 -2.97 15.60 -11.98
C LYS A 36 -3.76 15.64 -10.68
N HIS A 37 -3.62 14.62 -9.84
CA HIS A 37 -4.32 14.54 -8.57
C HIS A 37 -3.52 15.07 -7.37
N ARG A 38 -2.30 15.63 -7.61
CA ARG A 38 -1.40 16.14 -6.58
C ARG A 38 -1.09 15.10 -5.48
N PHE A 39 -0.99 13.83 -5.86
CA PHE A 39 -0.56 12.80 -4.95
C PHE A 39 0.97 12.87 -4.77
N PRO A 40 1.48 12.74 -3.53
CA PRO A 40 2.91 12.65 -3.30
C PRO A 40 3.47 11.44 -4.06
N MET A 41 4.66 11.60 -4.64
CA MET A 41 5.37 10.49 -5.30
C MET A 41 6.31 9.73 -4.37
N GLU A 42 6.41 10.18 -3.11
CA GLU A 42 7.13 9.47 -2.06
C GLU A 42 6.47 8.11 -1.81
N ASN A 43 7.30 7.06 -1.80
CA ASN A 43 6.89 5.68 -1.64
C ASN A 43 5.85 5.18 -2.68
N GLU A 44 5.88 5.78 -3.88
CA GLU A 44 5.11 5.34 -5.05
C GLU A 44 5.99 4.57 -6.03
N TYR A 45 5.68 3.30 -6.24
CA TYR A 45 6.43 2.40 -7.11
C TYR A 45 5.54 1.73 -8.15
N ARG A 46 6.16 1.00 -9.07
CA ARG A 46 5.49 0.18 -10.06
C ARG A 46 6.28 -1.10 -10.24
N PHE A 47 5.58 -2.22 -10.47
CA PHE A 47 6.25 -3.45 -10.88
C PHE A 47 6.98 -3.26 -12.22
N ALA A 48 8.23 -3.73 -12.31
CA ALA A 48 8.97 -3.82 -13.57
C ALA A 48 8.21 -4.72 -14.56
N ASP A 49 7.76 -5.88 -14.08
CA ASP A 49 6.85 -6.78 -14.78
C ASP A 49 5.51 -6.93 -14.01
N PRO A 50 4.51 -6.09 -14.31
CA PRO A 50 3.18 -6.22 -13.72
C PRO A 50 2.47 -7.53 -14.06
N TYR A 51 2.83 -8.22 -15.15
CA TYR A 51 2.16 -9.47 -15.54
C TYR A 51 2.56 -10.62 -14.61
N SER A 52 3.87 -10.79 -14.39
CA SER A 52 4.37 -11.79 -13.44
C SER A 52 3.92 -11.48 -12.01
N ALA A 53 4.05 -10.23 -11.57
CA ALA A 53 3.68 -9.82 -10.22
C ALA A 53 2.19 -10.09 -9.90
N ARG A 54 1.28 -9.84 -10.85
CA ARG A 54 -0.15 -10.10 -10.66
C ARG A 54 -0.46 -11.59 -10.46
N ARG A 55 0.28 -12.48 -11.13
CA ARG A 55 0.12 -13.93 -10.95
C ARG A 55 0.72 -14.39 -9.61
N GLN A 56 1.96 -14.01 -9.34
CA GLN A 56 2.68 -14.44 -8.14
C GLN A 56 2.00 -13.95 -6.84
N LEU A 57 1.52 -12.70 -6.83
CA LEU A 57 0.91 -12.09 -5.65
C LEU A 57 -0.62 -12.19 -5.62
N VAL A 58 -1.22 -12.89 -6.60
CA VAL A 58 -2.67 -13.07 -6.73
C VAL A 58 -3.42 -11.73 -6.65
N LEU A 59 -3.01 -10.76 -7.47
CA LEU A 59 -3.57 -9.40 -7.50
C LEU A 59 -4.89 -9.35 -8.28
N SER A 60 -5.87 -10.14 -7.84
CA SER A 60 -7.22 -10.19 -8.40
C SER A 60 -8.06 -8.95 -8.05
N ARG A 61 -7.76 -8.30 -6.91
CA ARG A 61 -8.42 -7.07 -6.45
C ARG A 61 -7.57 -5.83 -6.75
N LEU A 62 -8.22 -4.70 -7.04
CA LEU A 62 -7.56 -3.44 -7.35
C LEU A 62 -6.80 -2.81 -6.17
N ASN A 63 -7.20 -3.12 -4.94
CA ASN A 63 -6.63 -2.55 -3.71
C ASN A 63 -6.22 -3.68 -2.74
N LYS A 64 -5.30 -4.56 -3.15
CA LYS A 64 -4.71 -5.51 -2.19
C LYS A 64 -3.81 -4.72 -1.23
N VAL A 65 -4.00 -4.92 0.08
CA VAL A 65 -3.17 -4.34 1.14
C VAL A 65 -2.46 -5.48 1.86
N MET A 66 -1.19 -5.28 2.16
CA MET A 66 -0.39 -6.17 2.99
C MET A 66 0.12 -5.38 4.20
N LEU A 67 0.12 -6.00 5.37
CA LEU A 67 0.79 -5.50 6.57
C LEU A 67 2.10 -6.26 6.74
N ILE A 68 3.19 -5.53 6.95
CA ILE A 68 4.56 -6.04 7.00
C ILE A 68 5.20 -5.46 8.27
N ASP A 69 5.89 -6.31 9.04
CA ASP A 69 6.63 -5.90 10.24
C ASP A 69 7.99 -5.24 9.90
N GLY A 70 8.68 -4.69 10.89
CA GLY A 70 9.99 -4.04 10.75
C GLY A 70 11.12 -4.99 10.35
N SER A 71 10.91 -6.30 10.46
CA SER A 71 11.82 -7.34 9.97
C SER A 71 11.53 -7.75 8.52
N GLY A 72 10.46 -7.22 7.91
CA GLY A 72 10.05 -7.52 6.55
C GLY A 72 9.14 -8.74 6.39
N HIS A 73 8.61 -9.32 7.48
CA HIS A 73 7.67 -10.43 7.39
C HIS A 73 6.24 -9.95 7.13
N ILE A 74 5.51 -10.71 6.32
CA ILE A 74 4.10 -10.41 6.05
C ILE A 74 3.25 -10.90 7.23
N VAL A 75 2.79 -9.96 8.05
CA VAL A 75 1.86 -10.22 9.17
C VAL A 75 0.45 -10.48 8.66
N ASN A 76 0.02 -9.74 7.63
CA ASN A 76 -1.28 -9.97 6.99
C ASN A 76 -1.22 -9.68 5.48
N ALA A 77 -1.33 -10.72 4.64
CA ALA A 77 -1.26 -10.58 3.19
C ALA A 77 -2.59 -10.12 2.52
N HIS A 78 -3.67 -10.03 3.28
CA HIS A 78 -5.04 -9.87 2.77
C HIS A 78 -5.84 -8.77 3.47
N ALA A 79 -5.17 -7.86 4.15
CA ALA A 79 -5.81 -6.75 4.84
C ALA A 79 -6.69 -5.92 3.89
N ASN A 80 -7.72 -5.31 4.45
CA ASN A 80 -8.64 -4.45 3.71
C ASN A 80 -8.75 -3.10 4.42
N MET A 81 -8.22 -2.06 3.78
CA MET A 81 -8.25 -0.69 4.31
C MET A 81 -9.65 -0.06 4.45
N SER A 82 -10.68 -0.75 3.95
CA SER A 82 -12.08 -0.37 4.08
C SER A 82 -12.80 -1.06 5.24
N ASP A 83 -12.19 -2.07 5.88
CA ASP A 83 -12.78 -2.72 7.04
C ASP A 83 -12.79 -1.78 8.25
N THR A 84 -13.82 -1.87 9.07
CA THR A 84 -14.00 -1.01 10.26
C THR A 84 -12.93 -1.25 11.31
N ASN A 85 -12.37 -2.46 11.37
CA ASN A 85 -11.29 -2.85 12.28
C ASN A 85 -9.88 -2.64 11.69
N PHE A 86 -9.75 -2.02 10.51
CA PHE A 86 -8.44 -1.88 9.87
C PHE A 86 -7.45 -1.07 10.71
N GLU A 87 -7.93 -0.01 11.37
CA GLU A 87 -7.11 0.82 12.25
C GLU A 87 -6.64 0.06 13.51
N GLU A 88 -7.43 -0.89 14.02
CA GLU A 88 -7.00 -1.79 15.10
C GLU A 88 -5.86 -2.71 14.63
N GLN A 89 -5.90 -3.20 13.38
CA GLN A 89 -4.81 -4.00 12.81
C GLN A 89 -3.50 -3.19 12.70
N LEU A 90 -3.59 -1.89 12.37
CA LEU A 90 -2.43 -0.99 12.33
C LEU A 90 -1.83 -0.78 13.72
N LEU A 91 -2.66 -0.58 14.74
CA LEU A 91 -2.21 -0.50 16.14
C LEU A 91 -1.57 -1.81 16.61
N GLY A 92 -2.13 -2.95 16.21
CA GLY A 92 -1.56 -4.27 16.48
C GLY A 92 -0.15 -4.41 15.88
N LEU A 93 0.05 -3.94 14.64
CA LEU A 93 1.36 -3.94 14.00
C LEU A 93 2.37 -3.06 14.76
N LEU A 94 1.98 -1.83 15.13
CA LEU A 94 2.85 -0.92 15.88
C LEU A 94 3.27 -1.50 17.24
N ASN A 95 2.35 -2.18 17.93
CA ASN A 95 2.65 -2.76 19.24
C ASN A 95 3.61 -3.95 19.17
N GLN A 96 3.75 -4.62 18.02
CA GLN A 96 4.74 -5.68 17.82
C GLN A 96 6.17 -5.13 17.72
N GLU A 97 6.33 -3.92 17.20
CA GLU A 97 7.64 -3.27 17.04
C GLU A 97 8.20 -2.66 18.33
N VAL A 98 7.38 -2.55 19.38
CA VAL A 98 7.76 -1.95 20.67
C VAL A 98 8.19 -3.02 21.69
N GLN A 99 8.02 -4.30 21.38
CA GLN A 99 8.43 -5.44 22.23
C GLN A 99 9.81 -5.98 21.84
#